data_AF-A0A9X9A0N5-F1
#
_entry.id   AF-A0A9X9A0N5-F1
#
_cell.length_a   1.000
_cell.length_b   1.000
_cell.length_c   1.000
_cell.angle_alpha   90.00
_cell.angle_beta   90.00
_cell.angle_gamma   90.00
#
_symmetry.space_group_name_H-M   'P 1'
#
loop_
_entity.id
_entity.type
_entity.pdbx_description
1 polymer ?
#
loop_
_entity_poly.entity_id
_entity_poly.type
_entity_poly.pdbx_seq_one_letter_code
_entity_poly.pdbx_strand_id
1 'polypeptide(L)' 'VLDTGCDTNHIDLKDRIIGGRNFTKDYEADPNVYLDNNGHGTHVAGTIAATENGVGVLGVAPLAKMLVLKV' A
#
# COMPACT_ATOMS: atom_id res chain seq x y z
N VAL A 1 7.15 1.70 1.38
CA VAL A 1 6.90 0.29 1.75
C VAL A 1 7.45 -0.57 0.63
N LEU A 2 8.56 -1.27 0.88
CA LEU A 2 9.13 -2.24 -0.07
C LEU A 2 8.59 -3.61 0.33
N ASP A 3 7.64 -4.15 -0.44
CA ASP A 3 6.89 -5.36 -0.06
C ASP A 3 6.18 -5.97 -1.28
N THR A 4 5.15 -6.80 -1.09
CA THR A 4 4.38 -7.48 -2.14
C THR A 4 3.46 -6.57 -2.96
N GLY A 5 3.41 -5.27 -2.63
CA GLY A 5 2.48 -4.28 -3.20
C GLY A 5 1.57 -3.70 -2.13
N CYS A 6 0.48 -3.06 -2.54
CA CYS A 6 -0.59 -2.64 -1.64
C CYS A 6 -1.93 -2.64 -2.39
N ASP A 7 -3.05 -2.95 -1.72
CA ASP A 7 -4.36 -2.57 -2.23
C ASP A 7 -4.51 -1.05 -2.20
N THR A 8 -4.31 -0.42 -3.35
CA THR A 8 -4.32 1.03 -3.51
C THR A 8 -5.71 1.65 -3.37
N ASN A 9 -6.77 0.84 -3.42
CA ASN A 9 -8.16 1.29 -3.29
C ASN A 9 -8.75 0.99 -1.90
N HIS A 10 -7.99 0.34 -1.01
CA HIS A 10 -8.44 0.04 0.35
C HIS A 10 -8.83 1.34 1.06
N ILE A 11 -10.02 1.35 1.68
CA ILE A 11 -10.61 2.54 2.30
C ILE A 11 -9.72 3.18 3.37
N ASP A 12 -8.91 2.36 4.05
CA ASP A 12 -7.99 2.82 5.09
C ASP A 12 -6.63 3.32 4.55
N LEU A 13 -6.32 3.07 3.27
CA LEU A 13 -4.96 3.28 2.72
C LEU A 13 -4.92 4.22 1.52
N LYS A 14 -5.99 4.31 0.73
CA LYS A 14 -6.02 5.07 -0.53
C LYS A 14 -5.56 6.52 -0.39
N ASP A 15 -5.92 7.18 0.72
CA ASP A 15 -5.57 8.60 0.96
C ASP A 15 -4.15 8.78 1.52
N ARG A 16 -3.42 7.69 1.76
CA ARG A 16 -2.05 7.67 2.32
C ARG A 16 -1.03 7.35 1.25
N ILE A 17 -1.43 6.65 0.19
CA ILE A 17 -0.57 6.27 -0.92
C ILE A 17 -0.44 7.47 -1.86
N ILE A 18 0.80 7.94 -2.08
CA ILE A 18 1.09 9.05 -2.99
C ILE A 18 1.71 8.61 -4.32
N GLY A 19 1.81 7.29 -4.51
CA GLY A 19 2.33 6.66 -5.71
C GLY A 19 3.03 5.35 -5.40
N GLY A 20 3.57 4.74 -6.44
CA GLY A 20 4.29 3.49 -6.32
C GLY A 20 4.98 3.09 -7.61
N ARG A 21 5.73 1.98 -7.52
CA ARG A 21 6.37 1.34 -8.67
C ARG A 21 6.50 -0.16 -8.42
N ASN A 22 6.30 -0.93 -9.48
CA ASN A 22 6.57 -2.35 -9.51
C ASN A 22 7.96 -2.63 -10.08
N PHE A 23 8.72 -3.47 -9.39
CA PHE A 23 10.04 -3.95 -9.80
C PHE A 23 10.06 -5.48 -10.01
N THR A 24 8.92 -6.15 -9.85
CA THR A 24 8.79 -7.59 -10.05
C THR A 24 8.38 -7.91 -11.48
N LYS A 25 8.25 -9.20 -11.79
CA LYS A 25 7.71 -9.69 -13.07
C LYS A 25 6.18 -9.85 -13.07
N ASP A 26 5.53 -9.59 -11.94
CA ASP A 26 4.07 -9.63 -11.87
C ASP A 26 3.47 -8.57 -12.81
N TYR A 27 2.25 -8.82 -13.29
CA TYR A 27 1.54 -7.90 -14.20
C TYR A 27 2.37 -7.53 -15.44
N GLU A 28 3.01 -8.52 -16.06
CA GLU A 28 3.87 -8.35 -17.24
C GLU A 28 5.02 -7.35 -17.02
N ALA A 29 5.48 -7.22 -15.77
CA ALA A 29 6.46 -6.24 -15.33
C ALA A 29 6.06 -4.78 -15.60
N ASP A 30 4.75 -4.47 -15.68
CA ASP A 30 4.29 -3.09 -15.79
C ASP A 30 4.71 -2.31 -14.52
N PRO A 31 5.59 -1.30 -14.64
CA PRO A 31 6.09 -0.56 -13.49
C PRO A 31 5.01 0.24 -12.77
N ASN A 32 3.85 0.45 -13.37
CA ASN A 32 2.75 1.22 -12.80
C ASN A 32 1.73 0.35 -12.04
N VAL A 33 1.85 -0.98 -12.11
CA VAL A 33 0.95 -1.91 -11.42
C VAL A 33 1.62 -2.50 -10.19
N TYR A 34 1.49 -1.81 -9.06
CA TYR A 34 2.03 -2.19 -7.75
C TYR A 34 0.95 -2.73 -6.79
N LEU A 35 -0.06 -3.40 -7.37
CA LEU A 35 -1.13 -4.05 -6.61
C LEU A 35 -0.57 -5.22 -5.81
N ASP A 36 -1.11 -5.42 -4.60
CA ASP A 36 -0.76 -6.56 -3.76
C ASP A 36 -1.48 -7.83 -4.24
N ASN A 37 -0.70 -8.87 -4.53
CA ASN A 37 -1.20 -10.21 -4.88
C ASN A 37 -0.92 -11.25 -3.77
N ASN A 38 -0.45 -10.81 -2.60
CA ASN A 38 -0.23 -11.67 -1.43
C ASN A 38 -1.07 -11.24 -0.23
N GLY A 39 -1.01 -9.95 0.14
CA GLY A 39 -1.67 -9.36 1.31
C GLY A 39 -0.70 -8.84 2.37
N HIS A 40 0.55 -9.32 2.39
CA HIS A 40 1.55 -8.89 3.37
C HIS A 40 1.84 -7.37 3.27
N GLY A 41 2.07 -6.84 2.07
CA GLY A 41 2.34 -5.42 1.88
C GLY A 41 1.18 -4.51 2.28
N THR A 42 -0.07 -4.94 2.03
CA THR A 42 -1.28 -4.23 2.48
C THR A 42 -1.38 -4.21 4.01
N HIS A 43 -1.10 -5.35 4.67
CA HIS A 43 -1.10 -5.44 6.13
C HIS A 43 -0.01 -4.56 6.77
N VAL A 44 1.20 -4.57 6.20
CA VAL A 44 2.31 -3.70 6.61
C VAL A 44 1.94 -2.22 6.44
N ALA A 45 1.36 -1.84 5.29
CA ALA A 45 0.92 -0.48 5.04
C ALA A 45 -0.16 -0.02 6.04
N GLY A 46 -1.09 -0.91 6.41
CA GLY A 46 -2.09 -0.69 7.45
C GLY A 46 -1.48 -0.35 8.80
N THR A 47 -0.53 -1.16 9.24
CA THR A 47 0.17 -0.94 10.51
C THR A 47 0.90 0.42 10.53
N ILE A 48 1.48 0.83 9.41
CA ILE A 48 2.23 2.09 9.31
C ILE A 48 1.31 3.31 9.34
N ALA A 49 0.31 3.38 8.46
CA ALA A 49 -0.40 4.64 8.21
C ALA A 49 -1.89 4.52 7.87
N ALA A 50 -2.57 3.42 8.22
CA ALA A 50 -4.02 3.36 8.06
C ALA A 50 -4.71 4.62 8.62
N THR A 51 -5.58 5.24 7.82
CA THR A 51 -6.18 6.54 8.14
C THR A 51 -7.24 6.43 9.23
N GLU A 52 -7.38 7.46 10.05
CA GLU A 52 -8.51 7.60 10.95
C GLU A 52 -9.75 8.05 10.17
N ASN A 53 -10.65 7.12 9.84
CA ASN A 53 -11.89 7.40 9.11
C ASN A 53 -13.16 6.91 9.84
N GLY A 54 -13.01 6.40 11.07
CA GLY A 54 -14.11 5.82 11.87
C GLY A 54 -14.52 4.40 11.46
N VAL A 55 -13.78 3.76 10.55
CA VAL A 55 -13.96 2.39 10.06
C VAL A 55 -12.60 1.67 10.11
N GLY A 56 -12.60 0.33 10.18
CA GLY A 56 -11.38 -0.45 10.02
C GLY A 56 -10.37 -0.26 11.17
N VAL A 57 -9.13 0.06 10.83
CA VAL A 57 -7.99 0.13 11.78
C VAL A 57 -7.25 1.47 11.70
N LEU A 58 -6.45 1.77 12.73
CA LEU A 58 -5.61 2.98 12.79
C LEU A 58 -4.13 2.61 12.74
N GLY A 59 -3.38 3.28 11.86
CA GLY A 59 -1.93 3.11 11.76
C GLY A 59 -1.17 3.90 12.83
N VAL A 60 0.11 3.58 13.01
CA VAL A 60 0.99 4.30 13.96
C VAL A 60 1.17 5.77 13.58
N ALA A 61 1.26 6.07 12.28
CA ALA A 61 1.42 7.41 11.74
C ALA A 61 0.30 7.69 10.70
N PRO A 62 -0.95 7.87 11.13
CA PRO A 62 -2.12 7.86 10.25
C PRO A 62 -2.18 9.05 9.27
N LEU A 63 -1.36 10.09 9.47
CA LEU A 63 -1.25 11.25 8.57
C LEU A 63 -0.04 11.17 7.63
N ALA A 64 0.83 10.16 7.79
CA ALA A 64 1.99 9.99 6.92
C ALA A 64 1.58 9.61 5.49
N LYS A 65 2.45 9.92 4.54
CA LYS A 65 2.33 9.51 3.14
C LYS A 65 3.30 8.38 2.84
N MET A 66 2.89 7.48 1.94
CA MET A 66 3.65 6.28 1.61
C MET A 66 3.82 6.15 0.10
N LEU A 67 5.04 5.76 -0.31
CA LEU A 67 5.29 5.16 -1.62
C LEU A 67 5.22 3.63 -1.50
N VAL A 68 4.52 3.00 -2.44
CA VAL A 68 4.40 1.54 -2.54
C VAL A 68 5.39 1.03 -3.58
N LEU A 69 6.43 0.33 -3.14
CA LEU A 69 7.46 -0.21 -4.03
C LEU A 69 7.36 -1.74 -3.98
N LYS A 70 6.76 -2.33 -5.01
CA LYS A 70 6.58 -3.78 -5.09
C LYS A 70 7.88 -4.43 -5.56
N VAL A 71 8.46 -5.31 -4.74
CA VAL A 71 9.79 -5.94 -4.96
C VAL A 71 9.78 -7.44 -4.71
#